data_AF-A0A963P8M1-F1
#
_entry.id   AF-A0A963P8M1-F1
#
_cell.length_a   1.000
_cell.length_b   1.000
_cell.length_c   1.000
_cell.angle_alpha   90.00
_cell.angle_beta   90.00
_cell.angle_gamma   90.00
#
_symmetry.space_group_name_H-M   'P 1'
#
loop_
_entity.id
_entity.type
_entity.pdbx_description
1 polymer ?
#
loop_
_entity_poly.entity_id
_entity_poly.type
_entity_poly.pdbx_seq_one_letter_code
_entity_poly.pdbx_strand_id
1 'polypeptide(L)'
;MLWQRVVTALVLLLVLLPALFYPSAVPFSAVAMVFIAAGAWEWARLAGYGPGLALGSAAFTVLACALAWWAGLLQSTLTAWWAAVALAWVVGGAILLRGGTGMWLRLPPVIKLAIG
;
A
#
# COMPACT_ATOMS: atom_id res chain seq x y z
N MET A 1 -23.60 -16.05 -2.61
CA MET A 1 -22.38 -15.22 -2.83
C MET A 1 -22.55 -13.76 -2.35
N LEU A 2 -23.74 -13.17 -2.43
CA LEU A 2 -23.97 -11.78 -1.95
C LEU A 2 -23.86 -11.65 -0.42
N TRP A 3 -24.43 -12.58 0.34
CA TRP A 3 -24.38 -12.56 1.82
C TRP A 3 -22.96 -12.49 2.38
N GLN A 4 -22.05 -13.37 1.93
CA GLN A 4 -20.67 -13.39 2.40
C GLN A 4 -19.94 -12.07 2.13
N ARG A 5 -20.13 -11.46 0.96
CA ARG A 5 -19.52 -10.17 0.59
C ARG A 5 -20.03 -9.02 1.47
N VAL A 6 -21.32 -9.00 1.80
CA VAL A 6 -21.91 -7.99 2.68
C VAL A 6 -21.38 -8.15 4.10
N VAL A 7 -21.34 -9.38 4.62
CA VAL A 7 -20.84 -9.65 5.97
C VAL A 7 -19.37 -9.26 6.11
N THR A 8 -18.50 -9.59 5.15
CA THR A 8 -17.09 -9.19 5.22
C THR A 8 -16.90 -7.68 5.16
N ALA A 9 -17.67 -6.97 4.32
CA ALA A 9 -17.62 -5.52 4.27
C ALA A 9 -18.06 -4.87 5.60
N LEU A 10 -19.14 -5.37 6.20
CA LEU A 10 -19.61 -4.91 7.51
C LEU A 10 -18.59 -5.16 8.62
N VAL A 11 -17.96 -6.34 8.63
CA VAL A 11 -16.89 -6.66 9.60
C VAL A 11 -15.70 -5.71 9.43
N LEU A 12 -15.25 -5.46 8.20
CA LEU A 12 -14.16 -4.52 7.94
C LEU A 12 -14.52 -3.10 8.39
N LEU A 13 -15.75 -2.63 8.15
CA LEU A 13 -16.23 -1.34 8.65
C LEU A 13 -16.26 -1.29 10.18
N LEU A 14 -16.70 -2.37 10.83
CA LEU A 14 -16.75 -2.45 12.28
C LEU A 14 -15.36 -2.39 12.93
N VAL A 15 -14.31 -2.80 12.20
CA VAL A 15 -12.91 -2.63 12.63
C VAL A 15 -12.39 -1.23 12.30
N LEU A 16 -12.67 -0.73 11.10
CA LEU A 16 -12.09 0.52 10.59
C LEU A 16 -12.68 1.77 11.25
N LEU A 17 -14.01 1.82 11.43
CA LEU A 17 -14.69 3.03 11.93
C LEU A 17 -14.29 3.37 13.37
N PRO A 18 -14.22 2.43 14.33
CA PRO A 18 -13.75 2.75 15.68
C PRO A 18 -12.29 3.21 15.68
N ALA A 19 -11.43 2.61 14.85
CA ALA A 19 -10.04 3.00 14.73
C ALA A 19 -9.88 4.42 14.16
N LEU A 20 -10.74 4.79 13.20
CA LEU A 20 -10.73 6.10 12.54
C LEU A 20 -11.27 7.22 13.43
N PHE A 21 -12.34 6.97 14.19
CA PHE A 21 -12.97 7.98 15.05
C PHE A 21 -12.36 8.09 16.45
N TYR A 22 -11.39 7.24 16.78
CA TYR A 22 -10.67 7.34 18.04
C TYR A 22 -9.82 8.63 18.07
N PRO A 23 -9.75 9.37 19.20
CA PRO A 23 -9.03 10.65 19.28
C PRO A 23 -7.51 10.58 19.02
N SER A 24 -6.93 9.39 19.03
CA SER A 24 -5.53 9.14 18.74
C SER A 24 -5.38 8.46 17.37
N ALA A 25 -4.33 8.83 16.62
CA ALA A 25 -4.00 8.21 15.34
C ALA A 25 -3.46 6.77 15.48
N VAL A 26 -3.03 6.37 16.68
CA VAL A 26 -2.40 5.06 16.98
C VAL A 26 -3.22 3.87 16.47
N PRO A 27 -4.51 3.68 16.83
CA PRO A 27 -5.29 2.54 16.38
C PRO A 27 -5.46 2.49 14.86
N PHE A 28 -5.70 3.64 14.22
CA PHE A 28 -5.81 3.70 12.77
C PHE A 28 -4.50 3.33 12.08
N SER A 29 -3.37 3.89 12.53
CA SER A 29 -2.04 3.58 11.99
C SER A 29 -1.70 2.09 12.12
N ALA A 30 -2.02 1.45 13.25
CA ALA A 30 -1.80 0.03 13.43
C ALA A 30 -2.61 -0.83 12.45
N VAL A 31 -3.91 -0.53 12.28
CA VAL A 31 -4.76 -1.24 11.30
C VAL A 31 -4.27 -0.99 9.87
N ALA A 32 -3.90 0.25 9.54
CA ALA A 32 -3.36 0.60 8.23
C ALA A 32 -2.07 -0.16 7.92
N MET A 33 -1.15 -0.32 8.88
CA MET A 33 0.07 -1.10 8.69
C MET A 33 -0.21 -2.56 8.32
N VAL A 34 -1.25 -3.18 8.91
CA VAL A 34 -1.66 -4.54 8.57
C VAL A 34 -2.14 -4.62 7.12
N PHE A 35 -2.96 -3.65 6.68
CA PHE A 35 -3.43 -3.62 5.28
C PHE A 35 -2.31 -3.30 4.28
N ILE A 36 -1.38 -2.41 4.63
CA ILE A 36 -0.19 -2.12 3.81
C ILE A 36 0.67 -3.38 3.67
N ALA A 37 0.89 -4.12 4.76
CA ALA A 37 1.64 -5.38 4.73
C ALA A 37 1.00 -6.42 3.79
N ALA A 38 -0.33 -6.58 3.90
CA ALA A 38 -1.09 -7.47 3.01
C ALA A 38 -1.00 -7.03 1.55
N GLY A 39 -1.10 -5.72 1.28
CA GLY A 39 -0.96 -5.13 -0.03
C GLY A 39 0.44 -5.38 -0.63
N ALA A 40 1.50 -5.14 0.14
CA ALA A 40 2.88 -5.39 -0.29
C ALA A 40 3.13 -6.86 -0.60
N TRP A 41 2.66 -7.76 0.27
CA TRP A 41 2.74 -9.21 0.07
C TRP A 41 2.05 -9.66 -1.21
N GLU A 42 0.86 -9.13 -1.50
CA GLU A 42 0.11 -9.42 -2.72
C GLU A 42 0.76 -8.85 -3.96
N TRP A 43 1.20 -7.59 -3.88
CA TRP A 43 1.87 -6.91 -4.97
C TRP A 43 3.15 -7.63 -5.40
N ALA A 44 3.97 -8.09 -4.44
CA ALA A 44 5.17 -8.85 -4.74
C ALA A 44 4.87 -10.16 -5.50
N ARG A 45 3.79 -10.88 -5.14
CA ARG A 45 3.35 -12.05 -5.90
C ARG A 45 2.90 -11.68 -7.32
N LEU A 46 2.15 -10.60 -7.46
CA LEU A 46 1.69 -10.11 -8.78
C LEU A 46 2.86 -9.62 -9.65
N ALA A 47 3.93 -9.11 -9.04
CA ALA A 47 5.16 -8.73 -9.72
C ALA A 47 6.01 -9.95 -10.15
N GLY A 48 5.66 -11.16 -9.71
CA GLY A 48 6.32 -12.42 -10.10
C GLY A 48 7.31 -12.98 -9.09
N TYR A 49 7.34 -12.46 -7.86
CA TYR A 49 8.25 -12.95 -6.82
C TYR A 49 7.69 -14.19 -6.09
N GLY A 50 8.60 -15.07 -5.68
CA GLY A 50 8.28 -16.24 -4.88
C GLY A 50 7.80 -15.90 -3.46
N PRO A 51 7.23 -16.88 -2.74
CA PRO A 51 6.57 -16.66 -1.44
C PRO A 51 7.48 -16.05 -0.37
N GLY A 52 8.78 -16.40 -0.36
CA GLY A 52 9.74 -15.84 0.60
C GLY A 52 10.00 -14.35 0.40
N LEU A 53 10.19 -13.91 -0.85
CA LEU A 53 10.37 -12.49 -1.16
C LEU A 53 9.08 -11.69 -0.98
N ALA A 54 7.92 -12.31 -1.25
CA ALA A 54 6.63 -11.70 -0.95
C ALA A 54 6.48 -11.43 0.55
N LEU A 55 6.83 -12.38 1.41
CA LEU A 55 6.80 -12.16 2.86
C LEU A 55 7.85 -11.12 3.30
N GLY A 56 9.04 -11.14 2.68
CA GLY A 56 10.06 -10.11 2.88
C GLY A 56 9.58 -8.70 2.55
N SER A 57 8.80 -8.53 1.47
CA SER A 57 8.22 -7.22 1.11
C SER A 57 7.19 -6.73 2.13
N ALA A 58 6.39 -7.63 2.71
CA ALA A 58 5.46 -7.32 3.78
C ALA A 58 6.20 -6.88 5.05
N ALA A 59 7.23 -7.62 5.44
CA ALA A 59 8.06 -7.29 6.59
C ALA A 59 8.79 -5.95 6.39
N PHE A 60 9.36 -5.73 5.20
CA PHE A 60 10.05 -4.49 4.86
C PHE A 60 9.12 -3.27 4.93
N THR A 61 7.92 -3.37 4.36
CA THR A 61 6.95 -2.26 4.39
C THR A 61 6.44 -1.96 5.79
N VAL A 62 6.20 -2.98 6.62
CA VAL A 62 5.87 -2.80 8.05
C VAL A 62 7.00 -2.09 8.79
N LEU A 63 8.25 -2.52 8.59
CA LEU A 63 9.42 -1.88 9.21
C LEU A 63 9.57 -0.43 8.76
N ALA A 64 9.41 -0.14 7.47
CA ALA A 64 9.46 1.22 6.93
C ALA A 64 8.35 2.11 7.52
N CYS A 65 7.12 1.59 7.64
CA CYS A 65 6.01 2.32 8.28
C CYS A 65 6.28 2.57 9.77
N ALA A 66 6.81 1.57 10.49
CA ALA A 66 7.15 1.70 11.90
C ALA A 66 8.26 2.75 12.13
N LEU A 67 9.29 2.76 11.28
CA LEU A 67 10.37 3.74 11.33
C LEU A 67 9.88 5.14 10.98
N ALA A 68 9.05 5.28 9.94
CA ALA A 68 8.44 6.56 9.58
C ALA A 68 7.56 7.10 10.72
N TRP A 69 6.80 6.22 11.37
CA TRP A 69 6.01 6.59 12.53
C TRP A 69 6.90 7.03 13.70
N TRP A 70 7.91 6.25 14.05
CA TRP A 70 8.83 6.57 15.13
C TRP A 70 9.59 7.88 14.90
N ALA A 71 9.95 8.18 13.64
CA ALA A 71 10.59 9.42 13.24
C ALA A 71 9.64 10.65 13.20
N GLY A 72 8.35 10.49 13.56
CA GLY A 72 7.40 11.61 13.64
C GLY A 72 6.95 12.14 12.28
N LEU A 73 7.07 11.36 11.21
CA LEU A 73 6.65 11.79 9.87
C LEU A 73 5.14 12.01 9.78
N LEU A 74 4.34 11.36 10.65
CA LEU A 74 2.89 11.59 10.74
C LEU A 74 2.54 13.03 11.13
N GLN A 75 3.41 13.69 11.89
CA GLN A 75 3.22 15.07 12.34
C GLN A 75 3.92 16.08 11.43
N SER A 76 4.73 15.60 10.48
CA SER A 76 5.54 16.44 9.60
C SER A 76 4.78 16.84 8.34
N THR A 77 4.87 18.10 7.94
CA THR A 77 4.29 18.59 6.69
C THR A 77 5.18 18.22 5.50
N LEU A 78 4.90 17.08 4.87
CA LEU A 78 5.68 16.53 3.74
C LEU A 78 5.12 16.95 2.36
N THR A 79 4.58 18.16 2.25
CA THR A 79 3.82 18.61 1.05
C THR A 79 4.62 18.48 -0.24
N ALA A 80 5.88 18.94 -0.26
CA ALA A 80 6.73 18.85 -1.46
C ALA A 80 7.03 17.40 -1.87
N TRP A 81 7.25 16.53 -0.88
CA TRP A 81 7.47 15.10 -1.11
C TRP A 81 6.24 14.45 -1.74
N TRP A 82 5.06 14.68 -1.15
CA TRP A 82 3.80 14.15 -1.69
C TRP A 82 3.46 14.72 -3.06
N ALA A 83 3.75 16.00 -3.32
CA ALA A 83 3.57 16.59 -4.64
C ALA A 83 4.47 15.94 -5.70
N ALA A 84 5.73 15.67 -5.37
CA ALA A 84 6.66 14.98 -6.26
C ALA A 84 6.21 13.54 -6.55
N VAL A 85 5.79 12.79 -5.52
CA VAL A 85 5.25 11.43 -5.67
C VAL A 85 3.97 11.45 -6.50
N ALA A 86 3.05 12.38 -6.27
CA ALA A 86 1.82 12.51 -7.04
C ALA A 86 2.10 12.84 -8.52
N LEU A 87 3.06 13.74 -8.80
CA LEU A 87 3.47 14.04 -10.16
C LEU A 87 4.06 12.80 -10.85
N ALA A 88 4.95 12.08 -10.18
CA ALA A 88 5.53 10.84 -10.70
C ALA A 88 4.44 9.78 -10.97
N TRP A 89 3.47 9.65 -10.08
CA TRP A 89 2.34 8.73 -10.24
C TRP A 89 1.44 9.09 -11.43
N VAL A 90 1.08 10.37 -11.58
CA VAL A 90 0.22 10.84 -12.69
C VAL A 90 0.94 10.70 -14.03
N VAL A 91 2.19 11.14 -14.14
CA VAL A 91 2.97 11.06 -15.38
C VAL A 91 3.29 9.61 -15.72
N GLY A 92 3.76 8.83 -14.74
CA GLY A 92 4.06 7.41 -14.91
C GLY A 92 2.82 6.61 -15.30
N GLY A 93 1.68 6.86 -14.66
CA GLY A 93 0.38 6.26 -14.99
C GLY A 93 -0.07 6.60 -16.41
N ALA A 94 0.04 7.87 -16.82
CA ALA A 94 -0.30 8.28 -18.18
C ALA A 94 0.59 7.60 -19.24
N ILE A 95 1.89 7.48 -18.97
CA ILE A 95 2.84 6.77 -19.85
C ILE A 95 2.46 5.28 -19.92
N LEU A 96 2.26 4.60 -18.79
CA LEU A 96 1.85 3.19 -18.71
C LEU A 96 0.55 2.92 -19.46
N LEU A 97 -0.46 3.77 -19.28
CA LEU A 97 -1.74 3.66 -19.98
C LEU A 97 -1.59 3.85 -21.49
N ARG A 98 -0.73 4.78 -21.93
CA ARG A 98 -0.44 4.99 -23.36
C ARG A 98 0.22 3.77 -24.01
N GLY A 99 1.06 3.04 -23.27
CA GLY A 99 1.71 1.80 -23.72
C GLY A 99 0.85 0.53 -23.59
N GLY A 100 -0.31 0.63 -22.94
CA GLY A 100 -1.23 -0.49 -22.71
C GLY A 100 -0.64 -1.64 -21.87
N THR A 101 -1.35 -2.78 -21.86
CA THR A 101 -0.95 -3.98 -21.10
C THR A 101 0.37 -4.57 -21.59
N GLY A 102 0.71 -4.41 -22.87
CA GLY A 102 1.98 -4.87 -23.44
C GLY A 102 3.20 -4.21 -22.79
N MET A 103 3.13 -2.92 -22.47
CA MET A 103 4.21 -2.23 -21.76
C MET A 103 4.34 -2.74 -20.32
N TRP A 104 3.21 -2.93 -19.63
CA TRP A 104 3.19 -3.52 -18.28
C TRP A 104 3.88 -4.89 -18.23
N LEU A 105 3.57 -5.77 -19.18
CA LEU A 105 4.13 -7.12 -19.22
C LEU A 105 5.66 -7.12 -19.41
N ARG A 106 6.20 -6.17 -20.20
CA ARG A 106 7.63 -6.03 -20.49
C ARG A 106 8.45 -5.48 -19.32
N LEU A 107 7.83 -4.84 -18.34
CA LEU A 107 8.55 -4.30 -17.19
C LEU A 107 9.18 -5.43 -16.36
N PRO A 108 10.46 -5.31 -15.97
CA PRO A 108 11.11 -6.27 -15.11
C PRO A 108 10.43 -6.29 -13.72
N PRO A 109 10.40 -7.46 -13.04
CA PRO A 109 9.78 -7.62 -11.72
C PRO A 109 10.22 -6.58 -10.69
N VAL A 110 11.50 -6.18 -10.71
CA VAL A 110 12.06 -5.19 -9.77
C VAL A 110 11.39 -3.83 -9.93
N ILE A 111 11.15 -3.39 -11.17
CA ILE A 111 10.48 -2.10 -11.41
C ILE A 111 9.02 -2.22 -11.01
N LYS A 112 8.34 -3.34 -11.32
CA LYS A 112 6.96 -3.58 -10.88
C LYS A 112 6.85 -3.50 -9.36
N LEU A 113 7.76 -4.12 -8.63
CA LEU A 113 7.79 -4.08 -7.16
C LEU A 113 8.10 -2.68 -6.62
N ALA A 114 8.96 -1.91 -7.29
CA ALA A 114 9.35 -0.57 -6.82
C ALA A 114 8.26 0.50 -7.01
N ILE A 115 7.37 0.33 -8.00
CA ILE A 115 6.33 1.33 -8.34
C ILE A 115 4.99 1.09 -7.64
N GLY A 116 4.79 -0.05 -6.99
CA GLY A 116 3.56 -0.34 -6.23
C GLY A 116 3.84 -0.38 -4.74
#